data_AF-A0A3N4MMU5-F1
#
_entry.id   AF-A0A3N4MMU5-F1
#
_cell.length_a   1.000
_cell.length_b   1.000
_cell.length_c   1.000
_cell.angle_alpha   90.00
_cell.angle_beta   90.00
_cell.angle_gamma   90.00
#
_symmetry.space_group_name_H-M   'P 1'
#
loop_
_entity.id
_entity.type
_entity.pdbx_description
1 polymer ?
#
loop_
_entity_poly.entity_id
_entity_poly.type
_entity_poly.pdbx_seq_one_letter_code
_entity_poly.pdbx_strand_id
1 'polypeptide(L)'
;MIIDVNKQDLSALYDKAKEKYKECINNKENEFLQKEVGASLKSVMSKEKSIKIVFSPEFTGKYLVEICLALSDKDDSLLGEYMYVENEKGDIIDDSLVFW
;
A
#
# COMPACT_ATOMS: atom_id res chain seq x y z
N MET A 1 21.72 -5.27 -13.45
CA MET A 1 20.86 -4.14 -13.06
C MET A 1 21.37 -3.63 -11.73
N ILE A 2 21.50 -2.32 -11.59
CA ILE A 2 21.83 -1.67 -10.30
C ILE A 2 20.59 -0.85 -9.95
N ILE A 3 20.14 -0.95 -8.70
CA ILE A 3 19.07 -0.11 -8.19
C ILE A 3 19.67 0.71 -7.06
N ASP A 4 19.75 2.01 -7.30
CA ASP A 4 20.17 2.98 -6.30
C ASP A 4 18.93 3.43 -5.53
N VAL A 5 18.98 3.32 -4.21
CA VAL A 5 17.87 3.67 -3.33
C VAL A 5 18.39 4.66 -2.31
N ASN A 6 17.72 5.80 -2.19
CA ASN A 6 17.97 6.74 -1.11
C ASN A 6 16.76 6.83 -0.16
N LYS A 7 16.98 7.40 1.02
CA LYS A 7 15.95 7.52 2.05
C LYS A 7 14.76 8.40 1.62
N GLN A 8 15.00 9.45 0.84
CA GLN A 8 13.96 10.37 0.37
C GLN A 8 13.05 9.66 -0.63
N ASP A 9 13.60 8.84 -1.52
CA ASP A 9 12.84 8.05 -2.48
C ASP A 9 11.91 7.06 -1.76
N LEU A 10 12.43 6.34 -0.75
CA LEU A 10 11.63 5.41 0.05
C LEU A 10 10.51 6.13 0.82
N SER A 11 10.77 7.32 1.35
CA SER A 11 9.75 8.14 2.01
C SER A 11 8.66 8.55 1.02
N ALA A 12 9.03 9.00 -0.17
CA ALA A 12 8.09 9.40 -1.21
C ALA A 12 7.19 8.23 -1.65
N LEU A 13 7.74 7.02 -1.73
CA LEU A 13 6.97 5.81 -2.02
C LEU A 13 5.89 5.54 -0.96
N TYR A 14 6.23 5.67 0.32
CA TYR A 14 5.24 5.53 1.38
C TYR A 14 4.17 6.63 1.36
N ASP A 15 4.56 7.87 1.10
CA ASP A 15 3.61 8.98 1.03
C ASP A 15 2.61 8.77 -0.11
N LYS A 16 3.09 8.33 -1.28
CA LYS A 16 2.24 7.96 -2.42
C LYS A 16 1.29 6.82 -2.06
N ALA A 17 1.77 5.77 -1.41
CA ALA A 17 0.92 4.65 -0.97
C ALA A 17 -0.14 5.10 0.05
N LYS A 18 0.19 6.02 0.97
CA LYS A 18 -0.76 6.57 1.95
C LYS A 18 -1.84 7.42 1.26
N GLU A 19 -1.48 8.19 0.24
CA GLU A 19 -2.44 8.95 -0.57
C GLU A 19 -3.39 8.01 -1.31
N LYS A 20 -2.86 6.96 -1.97
CA LYS A 20 -3.67 5.97 -2.68
C LYS A 20 -4.58 5.17 -1.76
N TYR A 21 -4.10 4.79 -0.58
CA TYR A 21 -4.95 4.20 0.46
C TYR A 21 -6.11 5.13 0.84
N LYS A 22 -5.87 6.43 1.04
CA LYS A 22 -6.92 7.40 1.36
C LYS A 22 -7.94 7.53 0.22
N GLU A 23 -7.50 7.52 -1.03
CA GLU A 23 -8.42 7.51 -2.18
C GLU A 23 -9.27 6.23 -2.17
N CYS A 24 -8.62 5.07 -1.99
CA CYS A 24 -9.28 3.76 -1.97
C CYS A 24 -10.34 3.65 -0.87
N ILE A 25 -9.99 4.03 0.38
CA ILE A 25 -10.91 3.89 1.52
C ILE A 25 -12.08 4.88 1.50
N ASN A 26 -11.93 6.00 0.79
CA ASN A 26 -12.98 7.00 0.61
C ASN A 26 -13.76 6.82 -0.71
N ASN A 27 -13.42 5.81 -1.52
CA ASN A 27 -14.19 5.48 -2.71
C ASN A 27 -15.57 4.96 -2.28
N LYS A 28 -16.63 5.48 -2.92
CA LYS A 28 -18.02 5.08 -2.66
C LYS A 28 -18.25 3.59 -2.84
N GLU A 29 -17.54 2.98 -3.79
CA GLU A 29 -17.63 1.54 -4.04
C GLU A 29 -17.14 0.71 -2.85
N ASN A 30 -16.30 1.30 -1.98
CA ASN A 30 -15.72 0.66 -0.80
C ASN A 30 -16.47 1.01 0.50
N GLU A 31 -17.59 1.74 0.43
CA GLU A 31 -18.39 2.09 1.63
C GLU A 31 -18.89 0.85 2.38
N PHE A 32 -19.09 -0.29 1.69
CA PHE A 32 -19.51 -1.54 2.32
C PHE A 32 -18.50 -2.06 3.35
N LEU A 33 -17.21 -1.77 3.18
CA LEU A 33 -16.14 -2.20 4.10
C LEU A 33 -16.34 -1.61 5.51
N GLN A 34 -17.03 -0.47 5.65
CA GLN A 34 -17.39 0.07 6.98
C GLN A 34 -18.22 -0.92 7.80
N LYS A 35 -19.03 -1.74 7.15
CA LYS A 35 -19.88 -2.72 7.82
C LYS A 35 -19.11 -3.98 8.20
N GLU A 36 -18.05 -4.33 7.44
CA GLU A 36 -17.27 -5.54 7.66
C GLU A 36 -16.17 -5.36 8.70
N VAL A 37 -15.50 -4.19 8.71
CA VAL A 37 -14.37 -3.93 9.60
C VAL A 37 -14.81 -3.69 11.06
N GLY A 38 -16.11 -3.45 11.31
CA GLY A 38 -16.65 -3.20 12.66
C GLY A 38 -16.17 -1.90 13.32
N ALA A 39 -15.22 -1.20 12.70
CA ALA A 39 -14.70 0.10 13.08
C ALA A 39 -15.03 1.13 12.01
N SER A 40 -15.06 2.41 12.40
CA SER A 40 -15.16 3.47 11.40
C SER A 40 -13.92 3.44 10.51
N LEU A 41 -14.08 3.28 9.20
CA LEU A 41 -12.96 3.36 8.25
C LEU A 41 -12.15 4.66 8.40
N LYS A 42 -12.80 5.74 8.85
CA LYS A 42 -12.15 7.03 9.14
C LYS A 42 -11.21 7.00 10.35
N SER A 43 -11.31 5.99 11.20
CA SER A 43 -10.41 5.78 12.34
C SER A 43 -9.27 4.81 12.07
N VAL A 44 -9.25 4.14 10.91
CA VAL A 44 -8.17 3.23 10.53
C VAL A 44 -6.93 4.04 10.22
N MET A 45 -5.86 3.77 10.96
CA MET A 45 -4.55 4.39 10.78
C MET A 45 -3.67 3.50 9.92
N SER A 46 -3.03 4.08 8.90
CA SER A 46 -2.02 3.39 8.10
C SER A 46 -0.61 3.67 8.63
N LYS A 47 0.21 2.62 8.73
CA LYS A 47 1.61 2.66 9.17
C LYS A 47 2.50 2.04 8.11
N GLU A 48 3.70 2.58 7.95
CA GLU A 48 4.72 2.04 7.04
C GLU A 48 5.11 0.63 7.50
N LYS A 49 5.00 -0.36 6.60
CA LYS A 49 5.35 -1.75 6.92
C LYS A 49 6.56 -2.23 6.15
N SER A 50 6.49 -2.23 4.82
CA SER A 50 7.60 -2.69 3.99
C SER A 50 7.57 -2.10 2.58
N ILE A 51 8.75 -1.93 1.99
CA ILE A 51 8.93 -1.74 0.54
C ILE A 51 9.72 -2.95 0.02
N LYS A 52 9.23 -3.56 -1.05
CA LYS A 52 9.89 -4.70 -1.71
C LYS A 52 10.10 -4.39 -3.18
N ILE A 53 11.23 -4.82 -3.71
CA ILE A 53 11.50 -4.83 -5.14
C ILE A 53 11.42 -6.28 -5.61
N VAL A 54 10.46 -6.56 -6.47
CA VAL A 54 10.14 -7.92 -6.91
C VAL A 54 10.54 -8.09 -8.37
N PHE A 55 11.43 -9.07 -8.61
CA PHE A 55 11.91 -9.41 -9.95
C PHE A 55 11.22 -10.68 -10.42
N SER A 56 10.72 -10.68 -11.66
CA SER A 56 10.24 -11.89 -12.30
C SER A 56 11.34 -12.51 -13.18
N PRO A 57 11.61 -13.82 -13.06
CA PRO A 57 12.56 -14.50 -13.94
C PRO A 57 12.12 -14.48 -15.40
N GLU A 58 10.83 -14.30 -15.68
CA GLU A 58 10.27 -14.27 -17.04
C GLU A 58 10.44 -12.91 -17.73
N PHE A 59 10.64 -11.84 -16.96
CA PHE A 59 10.76 -10.48 -17.47
C PHE A 59 12.08 -9.84 -17.05
N THR A 60 13.17 -10.36 -17.62
CA THR A 60 14.52 -9.82 -17.42
C THR A 60 14.53 -8.32 -17.76
N GLY A 61 14.84 -7.48 -16.77
CA GLY A 61 14.92 -6.02 -16.95
C GLY A 61 13.73 -5.24 -16.40
N LYS A 62 12.67 -5.91 -15.93
CA LYS A 62 11.52 -5.27 -15.26
C LYS A 62 11.47 -5.68 -13.79
N TYR A 63 10.94 -4.79 -12.96
CA TYR A 63 10.65 -5.09 -11.56
C TYR A 63 9.37 -4.37 -11.14
N LEU A 64 8.75 -4.91 -10.09
CA LEU A 64 7.68 -4.24 -9.38
C LEU A 64 8.21 -3.69 -8.08
N VAL A 65 7.69 -2.54 -7.67
CA VAL A 65 7.85 -2.03 -6.32
C VAL A 65 6.53 -2.25 -5.59
N GLU A 66 6.58 -3.06 -4.54
CA GLU A 66 5.43 -3.34 -3.68
C GLU A 66 5.61 -2.54 -2.38
N ILE A 67 4.69 -1.61 -2.12
CA ILE A 67 4.68 -0.77 -0.93
C ILE A 67 3.51 -1.24 -0.05
N CYS A 68 3.83 -1.75 1.13
CA CYS A 68 2.86 -2.26 2.08
C CYS A 68 2.69 -1.31 3.25
N LEU A 69 1.43 -1.01 3.57
CA LEU A 69 1.01 -0.31 4.77
C LEU A 69 0.26 -1.28 5.69
N ALA A 70 0.63 -1.29 6.97
CA ALA A 70 -0.16 -1.94 8.01
C ALA A 70 -1.33 -1.04 8.40
N LEU A 71 -2.53 -1.62 8.55
CA LEU A 71 -3.74 -0.91 8.93
C LEU A 71 -4.11 -1.28 10.35
N SER A 72 -4.24 -0.28 11.21
CA SER A 72 -4.48 -0.47 12.64
C SER A 72 -5.65 0.37 13.13
N ASP A 73 -6.33 -0.09 14.17
CA ASP A 73 -7.29 0.74 14.91
C ASP A 73 -6.57 1.75 15.83
N LYS A 74 -7.34 2.53 16.58
CA LYS A 74 -6.81 3.55 17.52
C LYS A 74 -6.01 2.96 18.68
N ASP A 75 -6.27 1.70 19.01
CA ASP A 75 -5.62 0.98 20.11
C ASP A 75 -4.38 0.20 19.61
N ASP A 76 -3.99 0.41 18.35
CA ASP A 76 -2.88 -0.25 17.64
C ASP A 76 -3.11 -1.74 17.36
N SER A 77 -4.37 -2.19 17.37
CA SER A 77 -4.71 -3.53 16.92
C SER A 77 -4.63 -3.60 15.40
N LEU A 78 -3.92 -4.60 14.88
CA LEU A 78 -3.79 -4.82 13.44
C LEU A 78 -5.13 -5.30 12.86
N LEU A 79 -5.66 -4.52 11.91
CA LEU A 79 -6.92 -4.81 11.22
C LEU A 79 -6.68 -5.44 9.85
N GLY A 80 -5.51 -5.19 9.24
CA GLY A 80 -5.25 -5.62 7.88
C GLY A 80 -4.11 -4.86 7.22
N GLU A 81 -4.07 -4.90 5.90
CA GLU A 81 -2.98 -4.34 5.10
C GLU A 81 -3.50 -3.71 3.81
N TYR A 82 -2.79 -2.66 3.38
CA TYR A 82 -2.92 -2.08 2.06
C TYR A 82 -1.62 -2.29 1.29
N MET A 83 -1.71 -2.83 0.09
CA MET A 83 -0.60 -3.02 -0.82
C MET A 83 -0.78 -2.12 -2.03
N TYR A 84 0.25 -1.33 -2.33
CA TYR A 84 0.32 -0.49 -3.51
C TYR A 84 1.46 -0.99 -4.41
N VAL A 85 1.17 -1.24 -5.69
CA VAL A 85 2.14 -1.83 -6.62
C VAL A 85 2.35 -0.92 -7.82
N GLU A 86 3.61 -0.58 -8.06
CA GLU A 86 4.03 0.17 -9.25
C GLU A 86 5.15 -0.53 -10.01
N ASN A 87 5.30 -0.19 -11.29
CA ASN A 87 6.42 -0.68 -12.10
C ASN A 87 7.66 0.22 -11.96
N GLU A 88 8.73 -0.12 -12.67
CA GLU A 88 9.99 0.64 -12.66
C GLU A 88 9.88 2.10 -13.15
N LYS A 89 8.76 2.47 -13.78
CA LYS A 89 8.48 3.82 -14.27
C LYS A 89 7.60 4.63 -13.31
N GLY A 90 7.16 4.02 -12.21
CA GLY A 90 6.22 4.62 -11.26
C GLY A 90 4.76 4.59 -11.72
N ASP A 91 4.44 3.85 -12.80
CA ASP A 91 3.07 3.63 -13.22
C ASP A 91 2.39 2.65 -12.25
N ILE A 92 1.15 2.96 -11.89
CA ILE A 92 0.34 2.09 -11.03
C ILE A 92 0.01 0.81 -11.80
N ILE A 93 0.37 -0.33 -11.22
CA ILE A 93 0.04 -1.64 -11.78
C ILE A 93 -1.19 -2.20 -11.08
N ASP A 94 -1.23 -2.13 -9.75
CA ASP A 94 -2.32 -2.67 -8.95
C ASP A 94 -2.33 -2.08 -7.54
N ASP A 95 -3.44 -2.26 -6.84
CA ASP A 95 -3.53 -2.08 -5.40
C ASP A 95 -4.48 -3.09 -4.75
N SER A 96 -4.24 -3.39 -3.47
CA SER A 96 -5.03 -4.37 -2.73
C SER A 96 -5.27 -3.91 -1.31
N LEU A 97 -6.52 -4.01 -0.86
CA LEU A 97 -6.94 -3.71 0.49
C LEU A 97 -7.53 -4.99 1.11
N VAL A 98 -6.91 -5.44 2.20
CA VAL A 98 -7.31 -6.68 2.87
C VAL A 98 -7.48 -6.41 4.36
N PHE A 99 -8.62 -6.85 4.92
CA PHE A 99 -8.90 -6.86 6.36
C PHE A 99 -9.01 -8.30 6.86
N TRP A 100 -8.73 -8.53 8.14
CA TRP A 100 -8.74 -9.85 8.80
C TRP A 100 -9.70 -9.92 9.99
#